data_AF-A0A2N2L085-F1
#
_entry.id   AF-A0A2N2L085-F1
#
_cell.length_a   1.000
_cell.length_b   1.000
_cell.length_c   1.000
_cell.angle_alpha   90.00
_cell.angle_beta   90.00
_cell.angle_gamma   90.00
#
_symmetry.space_group_name_H-M   'P 1'
#
loop_
_entity.id
_entity.type
_entity.pdbx_description
1 polymer ?
#
loop_
_entity_poly.entity_id
_entity_poly.type
_entity_poly.pdbx_seq_one_letter_code
_entity_poly.pdbx_strand_id
1 'polypeptide(L)'
;MKTRFQYGAPALSGKAGDLTYCFRKDNGIVYARRNRYPRITDNNHQFGSTVRNLYRIKPSPGYINDLRTYRQAYLKSHPANKAGFNSWGNIYLKLMYEMQRFYPAIDLKSLSRGEITLRDLPCKSVKSSIEAHLLPIVAGWELLDSQI
;
A
#
# COMPACT_ATOMS: atom_id res chain seq x y z
N MET A 1 -23.22 -24.94 4.05
CA MET A 1 -23.42 -25.66 2.78
C MET A 1 -22.48 -25.07 1.74
N LYS A 2 -21.64 -25.88 1.08
CA LYS A 2 -20.74 -25.43 0.00
C LYS A 2 -21.40 -25.74 -1.33
N THR A 3 -21.66 -24.75 -2.16
CA THR A 3 -22.29 -24.91 -3.49
C THR A 3 -21.29 -24.56 -4.60
N ARG A 4 -21.43 -25.20 -5.76
CA ARG A 4 -20.62 -24.94 -6.95
C ARG A 4 -21.51 -24.34 -8.04
N PHE A 5 -20.96 -23.47 -8.88
CA PHE A 5 -21.68 -22.98 -10.06
C PHE A 5 -21.84 -24.08 -11.11
N GLN A 6 -22.88 -23.95 -11.95
CA GLN A 6 -23.04 -24.76 -13.14
C GLN A 6 -21.84 -24.58 -14.07
N TYR A 7 -21.40 -25.66 -14.72
CA TYR A 7 -20.29 -25.65 -15.66
C TYR A 7 -20.53 -24.61 -16.76
N GLY A 8 -19.56 -23.71 -16.98
CA GLY A 8 -19.65 -22.62 -17.96
C GLY A 8 -20.20 -21.29 -17.44
N ALA A 9 -20.69 -21.21 -16.20
CA ALA A 9 -21.08 -19.93 -15.60
C ALA A 9 -19.83 -19.07 -15.26
N PRO A 10 -19.84 -17.76 -15.56
CA PRO A 10 -18.72 -16.88 -15.24
C PRO A 10 -18.49 -16.81 -13.73
N ALA A 11 -17.24 -16.60 -13.33
CA ALA A 11 -16.88 -16.39 -11.93
C ALA A 11 -17.59 -15.15 -11.37
N LEU A 12 -18.65 -15.36 -10.61
CA LEU A 12 -19.46 -14.29 -10.03
C LEU A 12 -18.87 -13.84 -8.70
N SER A 13 -18.62 -12.54 -8.57
CA SER A 13 -18.31 -11.85 -7.31
C SER A 13 -19.11 -10.56 -7.23
N GLY A 14 -19.64 -10.21 -6.08
CA GLY A 14 -20.49 -9.03 -5.94
C GLY A 14 -21.37 -9.02 -4.71
N LYS A 15 -22.35 -8.10 -4.75
CA LYS A 15 -23.34 -7.90 -3.71
C LYS A 15 -24.74 -7.96 -4.34
N ALA A 16 -25.63 -8.76 -3.76
CA ALA A 16 -27.04 -8.81 -4.10
C ALA A 16 -27.86 -8.61 -2.82
N GLY A 17 -28.33 -7.39 -2.58
CA GLY A 17 -29.00 -7.02 -1.33
C GLY A 17 -28.12 -7.25 -0.10
N ASP A 18 -28.58 -8.13 0.79
CA ASP A 18 -27.89 -8.57 2.01
C ASP A 18 -26.89 -9.71 1.77
N LEU A 19 -26.72 -10.20 0.54
CA LEU A 19 -25.77 -11.25 0.19
C LEU A 19 -24.50 -10.65 -0.40
N THR A 20 -23.34 -11.06 0.13
CA THR A 20 -22.04 -10.85 -0.51
C THR A 20 -21.51 -12.20 -0.97
N TYR A 21 -21.12 -12.31 -2.23
CA TYR A 21 -20.52 -13.51 -2.80
C TYR A 21 -19.16 -13.19 -3.42
N CYS A 22 -18.18 -14.06 -3.18
CA CYS A 22 -16.82 -13.90 -3.69
C CYS A 22 -16.32 -15.22 -4.28
N PHE A 23 -15.84 -15.17 -5.52
CA PHE A 23 -15.16 -16.27 -6.18
C PHE A 23 -13.68 -16.28 -5.82
N ARG A 24 -13.18 -17.44 -5.38
CA ARG A 24 -11.75 -17.66 -5.16
C ARG A 24 -11.17 -18.49 -6.30
N LYS A 25 -10.23 -17.89 -7.04
CA LYS A 25 -9.59 -18.51 -8.21
C LYS A 25 -8.82 -19.78 -7.85
N ASP A 26 -8.09 -19.77 -6.72
CA ASP A 26 -7.18 -20.86 -6.33
C ASP A 26 -7.84 -22.24 -6.25
N ASN A 27 -9.12 -22.30 -5.83
CA ASN A 27 -9.84 -23.55 -5.63
C ASN A 27 -11.22 -23.59 -6.32
N GLY A 28 -11.54 -22.57 -7.12
CA GLY A 28 -12.82 -22.48 -7.84
C GLY A 28 -14.05 -22.40 -6.94
N ILE A 29 -13.89 -22.07 -5.65
CA ILE A 29 -14.98 -22.04 -4.67
C ILE A 29 -15.58 -20.63 -4.60
N VAL A 30 -16.90 -20.59 -4.41
CA VAL A 30 -17.65 -19.37 -4.17
C VAL A 30 -18.09 -19.34 -2.72
N TYR A 31 -17.74 -18.28 -2.02
CA TYR A 31 -18.17 -18.04 -0.66
C TYR A 31 -19.32 -17.05 -0.71
N ALA A 32 -20.48 -17.47 -0.22
CA ALA A 32 -21.65 -16.61 -0.04
C ALA A 32 -21.86 -16.39 1.45
N ARG A 33 -21.98 -15.13 1.87
CA ARG A 33 -22.25 -14.75 3.26
C ARG A 33 -23.22 -13.59 3.32
N ARG A 34 -23.91 -13.45 4.46
CA ARG A 34 -24.63 -12.21 4.77
C ARG A 34 -23.62 -11.06 4.85
N ASN A 35 -23.92 -9.98 4.12
CA ASN A 35 -23.20 -8.73 4.18
C ASN A 35 -23.36 -8.17 5.60
N ARG A 36 -22.23 -7.90 6.25
CA ARG A 36 -22.19 -7.28 7.57
C ARG A 36 -21.12 -6.23 7.51
N TYR A 37 -21.49 -4.98 7.80
CA TYR A 37 -20.52 -3.91 7.88
C TYR A 37 -19.50 -4.23 8.97
N PRO A 38 -18.18 -4.08 8.71
CA PRO A 38 -17.17 -4.33 9.73
C PRO A 38 -17.38 -3.43 10.95
N ARG A 39 -17.11 -3.96 12.15
CA ARG A 39 -17.12 -3.13 13.36
C ARG A 39 -16.00 -2.11 13.26
N ILE A 40 -16.33 -0.84 13.36
CA ILE A 40 -15.32 0.22 13.45
C ILE A 40 -14.69 0.14 14.85
N THR A 41 -13.37 0.10 14.89
CA THR A 41 -12.57 0.06 16.12
C THR A 41 -11.67 1.29 16.21
N ASP A 42 -11.13 1.55 17.40
CA ASP A 42 -10.18 2.66 17.60
C ASP A 42 -8.96 2.54 16.67
N ASN A 43 -8.50 1.33 16.39
CA ASN A 43 -7.42 1.09 15.43
C ASN A 43 -7.78 1.59 14.01
N ASN A 44 -9.05 1.48 13.58
CA ASN A 44 -9.48 2.02 12.31
C ASN A 44 -9.38 3.55 12.29
N HIS A 45 -9.77 4.21 13.39
CA HIS A 45 -9.64 5.66 13.54
C HIS A 45 -8.18 6.11 13.53
N GLN A 46 -7.33 5.40 14.27
CA GLN A 46 -5.89 5.68 14.32
C GLN A 46 -5.26 5.54 12.93
N PHE A 47 -5.48 4.42 12.24
CA PHE A 47 -4.97 4.20 10.89
C PHE A 47 -5.45 5.29 9.93
N GLY A 48 -6.74 5.64 9.96
CA GLY A 48 -7.32 6.70 9.13
C GLY A 48 -6.70 8.06 9.41
N SER A 49 -6.46 8.41 10.68
CA SER A 49 -5.82 9.67 11.06
C SER A 49 -4.37 9.76 10.58
N THR A 50 -3.58 8.69 10.71
CA THR A 50 -2.20 8.62 10.26
C THR A 50 -2.13 8.78 8.75
N VAL A 51 -2.93 8.00 8.01
CA VAL A 51 -2.97 8.06 6.54
C VAL A 51 -3.37 9.46 6.08
N ARG A 52 -4.37 10.07 6.71
CA ARG A 52 -4.77 11.45 6.40
C ARG A 52 -3.64 12.45 6.64
N ASN A 53 -2.89 12.31 7.74
CA ASN A 53 -1.74 13.17 8.01
C ASN A 53 -0.64 12.99 6.95
N LEU A 54 -0.30 11.74 6.60
CA LEU A 54 0.73 11.48 5.59
C LEU A 54 0.36 12.09 4.23
N TYR A 55 -0.89 11.97 3.78
CA TYR A 55 -1.31 12.63 2.54
C TYR A 55 -1.43 14.17 2.66
N ARG A 56 -1.55 14.72 3.87
CA ARG A 56 -1.51 16.16 4.12
C ARG A 56 -0.13 16.77 3.87
N ILE A 57 0.95 15.96 3.94
CA ILE A 57 2.32 16.37 3.59
C ILE A 57 2.40 16.81 2.12
N LYS A 58 1.49 16.31 1.26
CA LYS A 58 1.40 16.59 -0.18
C LYS A 58 2.75 16.35 -0.88
N PRO A 59 3.13 15.07 -1.09
CA PRO A 59 4.33 14.71 -1.83
C PRO A 59 4.40 15.43 -3.18
N SER A 60 5.59 15.87 -3.57
CA SER A 60 5.81 16.56 -4.83
C SER A 60 5.45 15.67 -6.03
N PRO A 61 5.06 16.27 -7.18
CA PRO A 61 4.79 15.50 -8.40
C PRO A 61 6.00 14.66 -8.86
N GLY A 62 7.22 15.17 -8.67
CA GLY A 62 8.45 14.44 -8.97
C GLY A 62 8.58 13.18 -8.11
N TYR A 63 8.41 13.31 -6.79
CA TYR A 63 8.43 12.17 -5.87
C TYR A 63 7.36 11.12 -6.20
N ILE A 64 6.15 11.55 -6.58
CA ILE A 64 5.08 10.64 -7.01
C ILE A 64 5.48 9.89 -8.29
N ASN A 65 6.11 10.57 -9.25
CA ASN A 65 6.61 9.93 -10.46
C ASN A 65 7.73 8.93 -10.16
N ASP A 66 8.64 9.25 -9.25
CA ASP A 66 9.70 8.34 -8.82
C ASP A 66 9.13 7.07 -8.16
N LEU A 67 8.10 7.21 -7.32
CA LEU A 67 7.39 6.05 -6.77
C LEU A 67 6.71 5.20 -7.85
N ARG A 68 6.18 5.82 -8.91
CA ARG A 68 5.58 5.09 -10.04
C ARG A 68 6.66 4.35 -10.84
N THR A 69 7.80 4.99 -11.08
CA THR A 69 8.94 4.38 -11.77
C THR A 69 9.50 3.21 -10.95
N TYR A 70 9.71 3.42 -9.65
CA TYR A 70 10.09 2.38 -8.69
C TYR A 70 9.13 1.19 -8.75
N ARG A 71 7.81 1.45 -8.73
CA ARG A 71 6.80 0.39 -8.84
C ARG A 71 6.99 -0.47 -10.09
N GLN A 72 7.20 0.17 -11.25
CA GLN A 72 7.39 -0.56 -12.50
C GLN A 72 8.67 -1.40 -12.48
N ALA A 73 9.77 -0.85 -11.95
CA ALA A 73 11.01 -1.59 -11.78
C ALA A 73 10.86 -2.78 -10.81
N TYR A 74 10.14 -2.58 -9.70
CA TYR A 74 9.84 -3.62 -8.71
C TYR A 74 9.02 -4.77 -9.31
N LEU A 75 7.97 -4.45 -10.10
CA LEU A 75 7.14 -5.46 -10.75
C LEU A 75 7.89 -6.25 -11.83
N LYS A 76 8.88 -5.63 -12.49
CA LYS A 76 9.75 -6.35 -13.44
C LYS A 76 10.68 -7.33 -12.74
N SER A 77 11.21 -6.99 -11.56
CA SER A 77 12.16 -7.83 -10.82
C SER A 77 11.50 -8.93 -9.98
N HIS A 78 10.21 -8.82 -9.67
CA HIS A 78 9.48 -9.78 -8.83
C HIS A 78 8.26 -10.34 -9.58
N PRO A 79 8.19 -11.67 -9.84
CA PRO A 79 7.10 -12.26 -10.60
C PRO A 79 5.73 -12.08 -9.92
N ALA A 80 4.68 -12.07 -10.74
CA ALA A 80 3.29 -11.71 -10.43
C ALA A 80 2.60 -12.48 -9.27
N ASN A 81 3.24 -13.53 -8.73
CA ASN A 81 2.71 -14.36 -7.65
C ASN A 81 2.99 -13.82 -6.23
N LYS A 82 3.75 -12.72 -6.08
CA LYS A 82 3.90 -12.01 -4.80
C LYS A 82 2.96 -10.82 -4.77
N ALA A 83 2.31 -10.57 -3.64
CA ALA A 83 1.41 -9.45 -3.40
C ALA A 83 2.10 -8.12 -3.75
N GLY A 84 1.95 -7.68 -5.00
CA GLY A 84 2.64 -6.55 -5.56
C GLY A 84 2.07 -5.24 -5.05
N PHE A 85 2.87 -4.19 -5.13
CA PHE A 85 2.39 -2.84 -4.88
C PHE A 85 1.39 -2.42 -5.96
N ASN A 86 0.12 -2.28 -5.60
CA ASN A 86 -0.93 -1.94 -6.56
C ASN A 86 -0.87 -0.47 -7.02
N SER A 87 -0.42 0.44 -6.16
CA SER A 87 -0.37 1.89 -6.44
C SER A 87 0.87 2.53 -5.80
N TRP A 88 1.22 3.74 -6.25
CA TRP A 88 2.27 4.56 -5.61
C TRP A 88 1.94 4.84 -4.14
N GLY A 89 0.66 5.03 -3.81
CA GLY A 89 0.19 5.27 -2.45
C GLY A 89 0.44 4.09 -1.51
N ASN A 90 0.35 2.85 -2.01
CA ASN A 90 0.67 1.67 -1.21
C ASN A 90 2.17 1.60 -0.88
N ILE A 91 3.02 2.00 -1.83
CA ILE A 91 4.48 2.05 -1.63
C ILE A 91 4.81 3.14 -0.62
N TYR A 92 4.22 4.33 -0.80
CA TYR A 92 4.39 5.46 0.09
C TYR A 92 4.00 5.13 1.53
N LEU A 93 2.83 4.53 1.74
CA LEU A 93 2.40 4.10 3.07
C LEU A 93 3.33 3.04 3.65
N LYS A 94 3.72 2.04 2.87
CA LYS A 94 4.65 1.01 3.36
C LYS A 94 5.99 1.61 3.76
N LEU A 95 6.57 2.49 2.94
CA LEU A 95 7.81 3.20 3.22
C LEU A 95 7.70 3.96 4.55
N MET A 96 6.62 4.71 4.77
CA MET A 96 6.41 5.47 6.01
C MET A 96 6.27 4.56 7.24
N TYR A 97 5.55 3.44 7.14
CA TYR A 97 5.43 2.49 8.24
C TYR A 97 6.73 1.72 8.52
N GLU A 98 7.48 1.32 7.49
CA GLU A 98 8.81 0.73 7.68
C GLU A 98 9.75 1.74 8.33
N MET A 99 9.72 3.02 7.92
CA MET A 99 10.49 4.07 8.58
C MET A 99 10.16 4.17 10.07
N GLN A 100 8.87 4.18 10.44
CA GLN A 100 8.47 4.19 11.85
C GLN A 100 8.94 2.92 12.60
N ARG A 101 9.00 1.77 11.91
CA ARG A 101 9.50 0.52 12.50
C ARG A 101 10.99 0.59 12.80
N PHE A 102 11.79 1.17 11.91
CA PHE A 102 13.23 1.38 12.15
C PHE A 102 13.51 2.51 13.13
N TYR A 103 12.66 3.54 13.14
CA TYR A 103 12.79 4.73 13.99
C TYR A 103 11.51 4.92 14.83
N PRO A 104 11.35 4.17 15.92
CA PRO A 104 10.12 4.17 16.72
C PRO A 104 9.83 5.52 17.41
N ALA A 105 10.82 6.41 17.50
CA ALA A 105 10.65 7.77 18.01
C ALA A 105 9.84 8.68 17.08
N ILE A 106 9.62 8.28 15.81
CA ILE A 106 8.88 9.07 14.83
C ILE A 106 7.38 8.76 14.94
N ASP A 107 6.58 9.79 15.20
CA ASP A 107 5.12 9.68 15.13
C ASP A 107 4.60 10.11 13.75
N LEU A 108 4.08 9.15 12.98
CA LEU A 108 3.47 9.39 11.67
C LEU A 108 2.18 10.23 11.75
N LYS A 109 1.54 10.34 12.92
CA LYS A 109 0.30 11.13 13.09
C LYS A 109 0.56 12.63 13.09
N SER A 110 1.74 13.06 13.57
CA SER A 110 2.12 14.48 13.65
C SER A 110 3.20 14.88 12.64
N LEU A 111 3.79 13.92 11.93
CA LEU A 111 4.88 14.14 10.98
C LEU A 111 4.54 15.25 9.98
N SER A 112 5.46 16.21 9.83
CA SER A 112 5.37 17.33 8.90
C SER A 112 6.48 17.28 7.84
N ARG A 113 6.27 17.98 6.70
CA ARG A 113 7.29 18.08 5.65
C ARG A 113 8.58 18.73 6.15
N GLY A 114 8.47 19.79 6.96
CA GLY A 114 9.63 20.49 7.51
C GLY A 114 10.44 19.60 8.45
N GLU A 115 9.78 18.75 9.24
CA GLU A 115 10.46 17.79 10.12
C GLU A 115 11.23 16.72 9.35
N ILE A 116 10.70 16.27 8.20
CA ILE A 116 11.40 15.33 7.30
C ILE A 116 12.72 15.94 6.82
N THR A 117 12.71 17.19 6.38
CA THR A 117 13.92 17.88 5.90
C THR A 117 14.87 18.21 7.04
N LEU A 118 14.35 18.66 8.19
CA LEU A 118 15.17 19.08 9.33
C LEU A 118 15.92 17.90 9.98
N ARG A 119 15.26 16.75 10.10
CA ARG A 119 15.85 15.53 10.68
C ARG A 119 16.55 14.63 9.65
N ASP A 120 16.65 15.10 8.41
CA ASP A 120 17.16 14.36 7.26
C ASP A 120 16.62 12.93 7.17
N LEU A 121 15.29 12.79 7.30
CA LEU A 121 14.67 11.47 7.33
C LEU A 121 14.84 10.75 5.99
N PRO A 122 15.03 9.42 6.00
CA PRO A 122 15.28 8.64 4.78
C PRO A 122 14.10 8.66 3.79
N CYS A 123 12.90 9.06 4.23
CA CYS A 123 11.72 9.20 3.38
C CYS A 123 11.75 10.43 2.45
N LYS A 124 12.78 11.29 2.54
CA LYS A 124 12.94 12.52 1.74
C LYS A 124 12.98 12.26 0.23
N SER A 125 13.64 11.19 -0.21
CA SER A 125 13.64 10.72 -1.60
C SER A 125 13.54 9.19 -1.65
N VAL A 126 13.10 8.66 -2.81
CA VAL A 126 12.97 7.21 -2.99
C VAL A 126 14.35 6.55 -2.92
N LYS A 127 15.36 7.20 -3.49
CA LYS A 127 16.78 6.81 -3.40
C LYS A 127 17.22 6.65 -1.94
N SER A 128 17.07 7.69 -1.11
CA SER A 128 17.47 7.63 0.31
C SER A 128 16.72 6.55 1.09
N SER A 129 15.47 6.27 0.74
CA SER A 129 14.70 5.19 1.36
C SER A 129 15.24 3.79 1.02
N ILE A 130 15.80 3.61 -0.17
CA ILE A 130 16.43 2.35 -0.60
C ILE A 130 17.80 2.19 0.06
N GLU A 131 18.58 3.27 0.14
CA GLU A 131 19.87 3.30 0.85
C GLU A 131 19.70 2.96 2.34
N ALA A 132 18.63 3.45 2.97
CA ALA A 132 18.27 3.12 4.34
C ALA A 132 17.60 1.74 4.51
N HIS A 133 17.57 0.91 3.47
CA HIS A 133 16.96 -0.43 3.46
C HIS A 133 15.47 -0.47 3.84
N LEU A 134 14.73 0.64 3.71
CA LEU A 134 13.28 0.68 3.93
C LEU A 134 12.51 0.04 2.77
N LEU A 135 13.07 0.10 1.57
CA LEU A 135 12.53 -0.50 0.36
C LEU A 135 13.54 -1.45 -0.28
N PRO A 136 13.07 -2.54 -0.93
CA PRO A 136 13.94 -3.41 -1.71
C PRO A 136 14.64 -2.66 -2.85
N ILE A 137 15.88 -3.04 -3.13
CA ILE A 137 16.67 -2.51 -4.25
C ILE A 137 16.00 -2.93 -5.58
N VAL A 138 15.91 -1.99 -6.53
CA VAL A 138 15.37 -2.20 -7.89
C VAL A 138 16.29 -1.57 -8.92
N ALA A 139 16.30 -2.04 -10.16
CA ALA A 139 17.16 -1.46 -11.20
C ALA A 139 16.83 0.04 -11.45
N GLY A 140 17.87 0.87 -11.60
CA GLY A 140 17.74 2.31 -11.89
C GLY A 140 17.30 3.17 -10.70
N TRP A 141 17.36 2.63 -9.47
CA TRP A 141 16.96 3.34 -8.26
C TRP A 141 17.78 4.60 -7.95
N GLU A 142 19.03 4.65 -8.42
CA GLU A 142 19.97 5.76 -8.19
C GLU A 142 19.49 7.10 -8.77
N LEU A 143 18.61 7.04 -9.78
CA LEU A 143 18.04 8.22 -10.47
C LEU A 143 16.78 8.76 -9.76
N LEU A 144 16.26 8.07 -8.75
CA LEU A 144 14.99 8.37 -8.08
C LEU A 144 15.17 9.32 -6.88
N ASP A 145 15.77 10.48 -7.14
CA ASP A 145 16.17 11.45 -6.10
C ASP A 145 15.25 12.68 -5.97
N SER A 146 14.05 12.63 -6.56
CA SER A 146 13.08 13.71 -6.37
C SER A 146 12.70 13.81 -4.90
N GLN A 147 12.66 15.03 -4.38
CA GLN A 147 12.32 15.30 -2.98
C GLN A 147 10.81 15.30 -2.74
N ILE A 148 10.39 14.82 -1.58
CA ILE A 148 8.99 14.79 -1.12
C ILE A 148 8.39 16.19 -0.98
#